data_AF-A0A3C0DR79-F1
#
_entry.id   AF-A0A3C0DR79-F1
#
_cell.length_a   1.000
_cell.length_b   1.000
_cell.length_c   1.000
_cell.angle_alpha   90.00
_cell.angle_beta   90.00
_cell.angle_gamma   90.00
#
_symmetry.space_group_name_H-M   'P 1'
#
loop_
_entity.id
_entity.type
_entity.pdbx_description
1 polymer ?
#
loop_
_entity_poly.entity_id
_entity_poly.type
_entity_poly.pdbx_seq_one_letter_code
_entity_poly.pdbx_strand_id
1 'polypeptide(L)' 'MIDKLLIALFDWSLANFKTIKGAGRLKVSLVAIGGYGREELSPHSDIDIMLLHDGSAPRLTRIYSNPLLEHL' A
#
# COMPACT_ATOMS: atom_id res chain seq x y z
N MET A 1 12.13 -1.42 -12.96
CA MET A 1 11.81 0.04 -12.95
C MET A 1 10.55 0.29 -12.12
N ILE A 2 9.47 -0.44 -12.40
CA ILE A 2 8.23 -0.40 -11.62
C ILE A 2 8.44 -0.79 -10.15
N ASP A 3 9.27 -1.78 -9.83
CA ASP A 3 9.53 -2.18 -8.44
C ASP A 3 10.16 -1.05 -7.63
N LYS A 4 11.09 -0.29 -8.22
CA LYS A 4 11.69 0.88 -7.56
C LYS A 4 10.64 1.97 -7.28
N LEU A 5 9.71 2.17 -8.21
CA LEU A 5 8.61 3.11 -8.02
C LEU A 5 7.68 2.64 -6.88
N LEU A 6 7.29 1.35 -6.90
CA LEU A 6 6.43 0.78 -5.87
C LEU A 6 7.08 0.83 -4.47
N ILE A 7 8.38 0.51 -4.38
CA ILE A 7 9.15 0.61 -3.13
C ILE A 7 9.18 2.06 -2.65
N ALA A 8 9.50 3.02 -3.53
CA ALA A 8 9.57 4.42 -3.16
C ALA A 8 8.21 4.97 -2.68
N LEU A 9 7.12 4.62 -3.36
CA LEU A 9 5.76 5.01 -2.96
C LEU A 9 5.35 4.37 -1.63
N PHE A 10 5.71 3.10 -1.43
CA PHE A 10 5.42 2.38 -0.19
C PHE A 10 6.18 2.97 1.00
N ASP A 11 7.49 3.18 0.86
CA ASP A 11 8.33 3.79 1.88
C ASP A 11 7.87 5.21 2.22
N TRP A 12 7.55 6.02 1.20
CA TRP A 12 7.00 7.35 1.41
C TRP A 12 5.67 7.29 2.17
N SER A 13 4.75 6.39 1.79
CA SER A 13 3.48 6.23 2.50
C SER A 13 3.70 5.86 3.97
N LEU A 14 4.57 4.88 4.25
CA LEU A 14 4.89 4.47 5.62
C LEU A 14 5.52 5.58 6.46
N ALA A 15 6.37 6.41 5.86
CA ALA A 15 6.98 7.56 6.54
C ALA A 15 5.96 8.67 6.88
N ASN A 16 4.91 8.81 6.07
CA ASN A 16 3.86 9.82 6.28
C ASN A 16 2.72 9.33 7.17
N PHE A 17 2.64 8.03 7.45
CA PHE A 17 1.67 7.49 8.39
C PHE A 17 2.03 7.88 9.83
N LYS A 18 1.26 8.83 10.38
CA LYS A 18 1.33 9.14 11.81
C LYS A 18 0.65 8.03 12.62
N THR A 19 1.45 7.17 13.25
CA THR A 19 0.93 6.25 14.24
C THR A 19 0.40 7.02 15.46
N ILE A 20 -0.74 6.61 15.99
CA ILE A 20 -1.25 7.12 17.27
C ILE A 20 -0.18 6.84 18.34
N LYS A 21 0.11 7.81 19.23
CA LYS A 21 1.06 7.62 20.33
C LYS A 21 0.74 6.33 21.09
N GLY A 22 1.72 5.42 21.18
CA GLY A 22 1.59 4.13 21.87
C GLY A 22 1.11 2.97 20.99
N ALA A 23 0.67 3.20 19.75
CA ALA A 23 0.49 2.13 18.78
C ALA A 23 1.86 1.64 18.29
N GLY A 24 2.10 0.33 18.31
CA GLY A 24 3.33 -0.26 17.78
C GLY A 24 3.53 0.06 16.29
N ARG A 25 4.73 -0.20 15.76
CA ARG A 25 4.98 -0.07 14.31
C ARG A 25 3.97 -0.93 13.55
N LEU A 26 3.24 -0.32 12.63
CA LEU A 26 2.39 -1.04 11.67
C LEU A 26 3.27 -2.04 10.91
N LYS A 27 2.95 -3.33 11.01
CA LYS A 27 3.58 -4.36 10.21
C LYS A 27 2.71 -4.60 8.98
N VAL A 28 3.20 -4.14 7.84
CA VAL A 28 2.52 -4.26 6.55
C VAL A 28 3.53 -4.69 5.50
N SER A 29 3.08 -5.52 4.56
CA SER A 29 3.83 -6.00 3.40
C SER A 29 3.11 -5.62 2.12
N LEU A 30 3.89 -5.22 1.12
CA LEU A 30 3.41 -5.01 -0.25
C LEU A 30 3.60 -6.30 -1.05
N VAL A 31 2.52 -6.84 -1.61
CA VAL A 31 2.52 -8.10 -2.34
C VAL A 31 2.11 -7.82 -3.78
N ALA A 32 2.99 -8.14 -4.73
CA ALA A 32 2.64 -8.16 -6.14
C ALA A 32 1.74 -9.36 -6.43
N ILE A 33 0.61 -9.13 -7.11
CA ILE A 33 -0.32 -10.18 -7.54
C ILE A 33 -0.56 -10.04 -9.06
N GLY A 34 -1.45 -10.85 -9.62
CA GLY A 34 -1.80 -10.75 -11.05
C GLY A 34 -0.62 -11.05 -11.99
N GLY A 35 -0.62 -10.42 -13.17
CA GLY A 35 0.44 -10.57 -14.18
C GLY A 35 1.80 -10.08 -13.70
N TYR A 36 1.83 -8.98 -12.96
CA TYR A 36 3.06 -8.43 -12.40
C TYR A 36 3.71 -9.37 -11.38
N GLY A 37 2.93 -9.97 -10.48
CA GLY A 37 3.43 -10.95 -9.50
C GLY A 37 3.93 -12.26 -10.11
N ARG A 38 3.47 -12.63 -11.31
CA ARG A 38 3.95 -13.82 -12.05
C ARG A 38 5.09 -13.52 -13.03
N GLU A 39 5.57 -12.28 -13.11
CA GLU A 39 6.51 -11.84 -14.14
C GLU A 39 5.96 -11.95 -15.59
N GLU A 40 4.64 -11.95 -15.74
CA GLU A 40 3.91 -12.12 -17.02
C GLU A 40 3.08 -10.87 -17.35
N LEU A 41 3.61 -9.68 -17.04
CA LEU A 41 2.91 -8.41 -17.26
C LEU A 41 2.81 -8.08 -18.76
N SER A 42 1.59 -7.86 -19.25
CA SER A 42 1.37 -7.42 -20.64
C SER A 42 1.60 -5.92 -20.80
N PRO A 43 1.99 -5.42 -21.99
CA PRO A 43 2.15 -3.99 -22.23
C PRO A 43 0.89 -3.21 -21.88
N HIS A 44 1.06 -2.06 -21.23
CA HIS A 44 -0.02 -1.16 -20.79
C HIS A 44 -1.04 -1.76 -19.81
N SER A 45 -0.78 -2.94 -19.25
CA SER A 45 -1.63 -3.51 -18.21
C SER A 45 -1.43 -2.79 -16.87
N ASP A 46 -2.48 -2.76 -16.07
CA ASP A 46 -2.44 -2.28 -14.70
C ASP A 46 -1.54 -3.15 -13.81
N ILE A 47 -1.17 -2.61 -12.66
CA ILE A 47 -0.36 -3.31 -11.65
C ILE A 47 -1.24 -3.67 -10.46
N ASP A 48 -1.53 -4.95 -10.33
CA ASP A 48 -2.30 -5.47 -9.19
C ASP A 48 -1.39 -5.68 -7.98
N ILE A 49 -1.74 -5.05 -6.86
CA ILE A 49 -1.03 -5.18 -5.59
C ILE A 49 -2.00 -5.43 -4.43
N MET A 50 -1.50 -6.12 -3.41
CA MET A 50 -2.20 -6.33 -2.15
C MET A 50 -1.33 -5.82 -0.98
N LEU A 51 -1.97 -5.17 0.00
CA LEU A 51 -1.35 -4.84 1.27
C LEU A 51 -1.76 -5.87 2.31
N LEU A 52 -0.80 -6.58 2.87
CA LEU A 52 -1.03 -7.56 3.94
C LEU A 52 -0.54 -6.98 5.26
N HIS A 53 -1.37 -7.01 6.30
CA HIS A 53 -0.98 -6.58 7.65
C HIS A 53 -1.24 -7.69 8.67
N ASP A 54 -0.54 -7.64 9.81
CA ASP A 54 -0.59 -8.67 10.85
C ASP A 54 -1.85 -8.62 11.74
N GLY A 55 -2.92 -7.99 11.28
CA GLY A 55 -4.15 -7.78 12.07
C GLY A 55 -4.03 -6.77 13.21
N SER A 56 -2.83 -6.26 13.54
CA SER A 56 -2.64 -5.24 14.59
C SER A 56 -3.03 -3.83 14.16
N ALA A 57 -3.29 -3.65 12.85
CA ALA A 57 -3.72 -2.38 12.31
C ALA A 57 -5.05 -1.96 13.00
N PRO A 58 -5.11 -0.77 13.62
CA PRO A 58 -6.36 -0.24 14.14
C PRO A 58 -7.41 -0.33 13.05
N ARG A 59 -8.61 -0.82 13.39
CA ARG A 59 -9.72 -1.01 12.45
C ARG A 59 -9.73 0.18 11.48
N LEU A 60 -9.42 -0.08 10.20
CA LEU A 60 -9.25 0.95 9.18
C LEU A 60 -10.58 1.64 8.81
N THR A 61 -11.57 1.65 9.70
CA THR A 61 -12.86 2.33 9.59
C THR A 61 -12.74 3.86 9.53
N ARG A 62 -11.53 4.39 9.38
CA ARG A 62 -11.28 5.82 9.23
C ARG A 62 -10.05 6.08 8.38
N ILE A 63 -9.91 5.34 7.29
CA ILE A 63 -8.74 5.47 6.42
C ILE A 63 -9.07 6.34 5.22
N TYR A 64 -8.59 7.58 5.36
CA TYR A 64 -8.44 8.66 4.39
C TYR A 64 -9.68 9.48 4.04
N SER A 65 -9.89 10.55 4.83
CA SER A 65 -10.30 11.83 4.25
C SER A 65 -9.13 12.37 3.41
N ASN A 66 -8.90 11.78 2.24
CA ASN A 66 -8.05 12.39 1.22
C ASN A 66 -9.01 13.12 0.27
N PRO A 67 -8.85 14.43 0.03
CA PRO A 67 -9.72 15.17 -0.89
C PRO A 67 -9.88 14.50 -2.27
N LEU A 68 -8.88 13.73 -2.71
CA LEU A 68 -8.94 12.99 -3.97
C LEU A 68 -9.81 11.72 -3.91
N LEU A 69 -9.96 11.09 -2.74
CA LEU A 69 -10.83 9.92 -2.56
C LEU A 69 -12.29 10.32 -2.31
N GLU A 70 -12.55 11.57 -1.91
CA GLU A 70 -13.92 12.09 -1.74
C GLU A 70 -14.62 12.39 -3.08
N HIS A 71 -13.87 12.44 -4.19
CA HIS A 71 -14.37 12.78 -5.53
C HIS A 71 -14.33 11.61 -6.52
N LEU A 72 -14.05 10.39 -6.05
CA LEU A 72 -14.17 9.14 -6.81
C LEU A 72 -15.42 8.38 -6.35
#